data_AF-A0A924UAI6-F1
#
_entry.id   AF-A0A924UAI6-F1
#
_cell.length_a   1.000
_cell.length_b   1.000
_cell.length_c   1.000
_cell.angle_alpha   90.00
_cell.angle_beta   90.00
_cell.angle_gamma   90.00
#
_symmetry.space_group_name_H-M   'P 1'
#
loop_
_entity.id
_entity.type
_entity.pdbx_description
1 polymer ?
#
loop_
_entity_poly.entity_id
_entity_poly.type
_entity_poly.pdbx_seq_one_letter_code
_entity_poly.pdbx_strand_id
1 'polypeptide(L)' 'NRPVLFDYIATPAELLHRSQDLFARILSGALRLDTVTTLPLQEAARAHMALEARQTTGATVLLP' A
#
# COMPACT_ATOMS: atom_id res chain seq x y z
N ASN A 1 -21.77 9.04 6.19
CA ASN A 1 -20.54 8.72 6.94
C ASN A 1 -19.54 8.11 5.98
N ARG A 2 -18.41 8.77 5.67
CA ARG A 2 -17.34 8.19 4.83
C ARG A 2 -16.22 7.73 5.79
N PRO A 3 -16.13 6.44 6.10
CA PRO A 3 -15.11 5.97 7.02
C PRO A 3 -13.71 6.20 6.43
N VAL A 4 -12.80 6.71 7.25
CA VAL A 4 -11.38 6.90 6.97
C VAL A 4 -10.57 5.82 7.69
N LEU A 5 -9.28 5.72 7.36
CA LEU A 5 -8.39 4.72 7.96
C LEU A 5 -8.45 4.72 9.49
N PHE A 6 -8.49 5.90 10.10
CA PHE A 6 -8.52 6.08 11.55
C PHE A 6 -9.81 5.56 12.22
N ASP A 7 -10.88 5.32 11.47
CA ASP A 7 -12.08 4.63 11.99
C ASP A 7 -11.84 3.12 12.21
N TYR A 8 -10.75 2.56 11.66
CA TYR A 8 -10.39 1.15 11.77
C TYR A 8 -9.15 0.91 12.65
N ILE A 9 -8.28 1.90 12.82
CA ILE A 9 -7.02 1.81 13.57
C ILE A 9 -6.89 2.97 14.56
N ALA A 10 -7.91 3.16 15.40
CA ALA A 10 -7.98 4.28 16.34
C ALA A 10 -6.87 4.21 17.41
N THR A 11 -6.33 3.02 17.68
CA THR A 11 -5.26 2.82 18.66
C THR A 11 -4.02 2.15 18.06
N PRO A 12 -2.82 2.35 18.66
CA PRO A 12 -1.61 1.62 18.26
C PRO A 12 -1.75 0.10 18.37
N ALA A 13 -2.53 -0.39 19.35
CA ALA A 13 -2.79 -1.82 19.53
C ALA A 13 -3.65 -2.38 18.38
N GLU A 14 -4.68 -1.66 17.95
CA GLU A 14 -5.49 -2.03 16.78
C GLU A 14 -4.68 -2.02 15.49
N LEU A 15 -3.84 -1.00 15.29
CA LEU A 15 -2.92 -0.95 14.15
C LEU A 15 -2.00 -2.18 14.15
N LEU A 16 -1.35 -2.47 15.27
CA LEU A 16 -0.43 -3.61 15.39
C LEU A 16 -1.13 -4.94 15.10
N HIS A 17 -2.32 -5.15 15.68
CA HIS A 17 -3.11 -6.35 15.46
C HIS A 17 -3.46 -6.53 13.98
N ARG A 18 -3.93 -5.47 13.31
CA ARG A 18 -4.26 -5.53 11.88
C ARG A 18 -3.03 -5.75 10.99
N SER A 19 -1.89 -5.12 11.33
CA SER A 19 -0.63 -5.36 10.62
C SER A 19 -0.20 -6.82 10.75
N GLN A 20 -0.28 -7.40 11.95
CA GLN A 20 0.06 -8.82 12.18
C GLN A 20 -0.82 -9.76 11.35
N ASP A 21 -2.13 -9.56 11.33
CA ASP A 21 -3.07 -10.35 10.51
C ASP A 21 -2.74 -10.24 9.01
N LEU A 22 -2.52 -9.00 8.53
CA LEU A 22 -2.15 -8.76 7.13
C LEU A 22 -0.88 -9.52 6.75
N PHE A 23 0.19 -9.40 7.54
CA PHE A 23 1.45 -10.08 7.24
C PHE A 23 1.34 -11.60 7.39
N ALA A 24 0.57 -12.13 8.35
CA ALA A 24 0.32 -13.56 8.46
C ALA A 24 -0.41 -14.12 7.22
N ARG A 25 -1.34 -13.36 6.64
CA ARG A 25 -2.03 -13.72 5.39
C ARG A 25 -1.10 -13.71 4.17
N ILE A 26 -0.16 -12.76 4.12
CA ILE A 26 0.88 -12.74 3.07
C ILE A 26 1.80 -13.95 3.22
N LEU A 27 2.31 -14.21 4.43
CA LEU A 27 3.22 -15.32 4.71
C LEU A 27 2.59 -16.69 4.47
N SER A 28 1.30 -16.85 4.77
CA SER A 28 0.56 -18.08 4.48
C SER A 28 0.20 -18.27 3.01
N GLY A 29 0.42 -17.26 2.16
CA GLY A 29 0.04 -17.27 0.75
C GLY A 29 -1.46 -17.11 0.50
N ALA A 30 -2.26 -16.90 1.55
CA ALA A 30 -3.68 -16.59 1.47
C ALA A 30 -3.93 -15.22 0.82
N LEU A 31 -2.97 -14.29 0.96
CA LEU A 31 -2.92 -13.04 0.22
C LEU A 31 -1.67 -13.03 -0.68
N ARG A 32 -1.88 -12.93 -1.99
CA ARG A 32 -0.80 -12.79 -2.97
C ARG A 32 -0.70 -11.33 -3.38
N LEU A 33 0.52 -10.81 -3.44
CA LEU A 33 0.78 -9.43 -3.86
C LEU A 33 0.98 -9.40 -5.37
N ASP A 34 0.44 -8.35 -6.01
CA ASP A 34 0.71 -8.06 -7.41
C ASP A 34 2.15 -7.55 -7.60
N THR A 35 2.60 -7.53 -8.86
CA THR A 35 3.88 -6.94 -9.24
C THR A 35 3.97 -5.49 -8.76
N VAL A 36 5.03 -5.16 -8.04
CA VAL A 36 5.31 -3.80 -7.58
C VAL A 36 6.12 -3.07 -8.65
N THR A 37 5.66 -1.89 -9.05
CA THR A 37 6.43 -0.98 -9.91
C THR A 37 7.39 -0.17 -9.04
N THR A 38 8.67 -0.12 -9.38
CA THR A 38 9.68 0.67 -8.67
C THR A 38 10.19 1.80 -9.54
N LEU A 39 10.25 3.02 -9.00
CA LEU A 39 10.83 4.19 -9.65
C LEU A 39 11.84 4.87 -8.71
N PRO A 40 12.87 5.55 -9.21
CA PRO A 40 13.72 6.41 -8.38
C PRO A 40 12.89 7.53 -7.74
N LEU A 41 13.26 7.96 -6.54
CA LEU A 41 12.58 9.04 -5.81
C LEU A 41 12.57 10.34 -6.61
N GLN A 42 13.61 10.57 -7.40
CA GLN A 42 13.73 11.74 -8.28
C GLN A 42 12.66 11.73 -9.40
N GLU A 43 12.04 10.58 -9.69
CA GLU A 43 10.93 10.41 -10.64
C GLU A 43 9.54 10.48 -9.99
N ALA A 44 9.41 11.00 -8.76
CA ALA A 44 8.12 11.12 -8.07
C ALA A 44 7.04 11.80 -8.94
N ALA A 45 7.39 12.88 -9.66
CA ALA A 45 6.47 13.56 -10.56
C ALA A 45 5.91 12.63 -11.65
N ARG A 46 6.74 11.75 -12.21
CA ARG A 46 6.32 10.75 -13.20
C ARG A 46 5.40 9.70 -12.58
N ALA A 47 5.70 9.26 -11.36
CA ALA A 47 4.84 8.31 -10.64
C ALA A 47 3.43 8.87 -10.44
N HIS A 48 3.31 10.16 -10.07
CA HIS A 48 2.03 10.86 -9.93
C HIS A 48 1.30 10.99 -11.26
N MET A 49 1.97 11.43 -12.33
CA MET A 49 1.35 11.54 -13.66
C MET A 49 0.80 10.20 -14.15
N ALA A 50 1.55 9.10 -13.97
CA ALA A 50 1.10 7.76 -14.35
C ALA A 50 -0.10 7.30 -13.51
N LEU A 51 -0.12 7.57 -12.21
CA LEU A 51 -1.21 7.22 -11.31
C LEU A 51 -2.51 7.96 -11.69
N GLU A 52 -2.43 9.29 -11.90
CA GLU A 52 -3.58 10.13 -12.26
C GLU A 52 -4.13 9.77 -13.65
N ALA A 53 -3.25 9.43 -14.59
CA ALA A 53 -3.62 8.94 -15.92
C ALA A 53 -4.14 7.49 -15.94
N ARG A 54 -4.23 6.81 -14.77
CA ARG A 54 -4.63 5.39 -14.63
C ARG A 54 -3.75 4.42 -15.43
N GLN A 55 -2.46 4.71 -15.50
CA GLN A 55 -1.45 3.90 -16.18
C GLN A 55 -0.70 2.96 -15.21
N THR A 56 -1.05 2.98 -13.93
CA THR A 56 -0.49 2.08 -12.93
C THR A 56 -1.40 0.88 -12.69
N THR A 57 -0.80 -0.26 -12.36
CA THR A 57 -1.48 -1.44 -11.83
C THR A 57 -0.73 -1.89 -10.59
N GLY A 58 -1.47 -2.36 -9.57
CA GLY A 58 -0.86 -2.71 -8.28
C GLY A 58 -0.24 -1.51 -7.56
N ALA A 59 0.81 -1.79 -6.79
CA ALA A 59 1.53 -0.78 -6.00
C ALA A 59 2.72 -0.19 -6.77
N THR A 60 2.96 1.11 -6.54
CA THR A 60 4.18 1.80 -6.99
C THR A 60 4.99 2.23 -5.77
N VAL A 61 6.29 1.92 -5.76
CA VAL A 61 7.22 2.27 -4.69
C VAL A 61 8.32 3.18 -5.24
N LEU A 62 8.67 4.22 -4.49
CA LEU A 62 9.81 5.07 -4.80
C LEU A 62 11.03 4.62 -4.00
N LEU A 63 12.15 4.43 -4.71
CA LEU A 63 13.43 4.07 -4.11
C LEU A 63 14.31 5.33 -4.00
N PRO A 64 14.94 5.59 -2.83
CA PRO A 64 15.71 6.80 -2.58
C PRO A 64 16.93 6.97 -3.49
#